data_AF-A0A7W7MXC5-F1
#
_entry.id   AF-A0A7W7MXC5-F1
#
_cell.length_a   1.000
_cell.length_b   1.000
_cell.length_c   1.000
_cell.angle_alpha   90.00
_cell.angle_beta   90.00
_cell.angle_gamma   90.00
#
_symmetry.space_group_name_H-M   'P 1'
#
loop_
_entity.id
_entity.type
_entity.pdbx_description
1 polymer ?
#
loop_
_entity_poly.entity_id
_entity_poly.type
_entity_poly.pdbx_seq_one_letter_code
_entity_poly.pdbx_strand_id
1 'polypeptide(L)' 'MPRVRAVPEVLELAPFGKVLYSSDAFALAELYHLGALLFRHGLAGLLARGVEDGAWTAGDAERVAGMIASGNARRVYGI' A
#
# COMPACT_ATOMS: atom_id res chain seq x y z
N MET A 1 -23.35 -2.33 -2.25
CA MET A 1 -22.11 -1.59 -1.99
C MET A 1 -21.01 -2.22 -2.84
N PRO A 2 -20.40 -1.52 -3.81
CA PRO A 2 -19.25 -2.08 -4.51
C PRO A 2 -18.13 -2.31 -3.48
N ARG A 3 -17.54 -3.50 -3.45
CA ARG A 3 -16.36 -3.77 -2.64
C ARG A 3 -15.24 -2.90 -3.21
N VAL A 4 -14.70 -1.97 -2.41
CA VAL A 4 -13.51 -1.22 -2.79
C VAL A 4 -12.35 -2.21 -2.96
N ARG A 5 -11.97 -2.50 -4.20
CA ARG A 5 -10.85 -3.37 -4.58
C ARG A 5 -9.69 -2.58 -5.20
N ALA A 6 -9.66 -1.27 -4.97
CA ALA A 6 -8.74 -0.37 -5.65
C ALA A 6 -7.26 -0.75 -5.48
N VAL A 7 -6.84 -1.28 -4.32
CA VAL A 7 -5.42 -1.60 -4.09
C VAL A 7 -4.92 -2.70 -5.02
N PRO A 8 -5.47 -3.94 -5.03
CA PRO A 8 -5.03 -4.97 -5.98
C PRO A 8 -5.18 -4.55 -7.45
N GLU A 9 -6.31 -3.94 -7.81
CA GLU A 9 -6.58 -3.50 -9.19
C GLU A 9 -5.53 -2.47 -9.67
N VAL A 10 -5.09 -1.56 -8.80
CA VAL A 10 -4.01 -0.61 -9.11
C VAL A 10 -2.66 -1.32 -9.28
N LEU A 11 -2.37 -2.35 -8.47
CA LEU A 11 -1.11 -3.10 -8.57
C LEU A 11 -1.03 -3.99 -9.81
N GLU A 12 -2.17 -4.34 -10.42
CA GLU A 12 -2.22 -4.99 -11.74
C GLU A 12 -1.92 -4.01 -12.89
N LEU A 13 -2.20 -2.72 -12.70
CA LEU A 13 -2.12 -1.71 -13.76
C LEU A 13 -0.84 -0.86 -13.71
N ALA A 14 -0.28 -0.63 -12.52
CA ALA A 14 0.82 0.29 -12.31
C ALA A 14 2.04 -0.41 -11.69
N PRO A 15 3.27 -0.06 -12.12
CA PRO A 15 4.47 -0.54 -11.46
C PRO A 15 4.51 -0.11 -9.98
N PHE A 16 4.99 -0.99 -9.09
CA PHE A 16 5.05 -0.72 -7.65
C PHE A 16 5.73 0.61 -7.30
N GLY A 17 6.76 1.00 -8.04
CA GLY A 17 7.49 2.26 -7.83
C GLY A 17 6.70 3.54 -8.15
N LYS A 18 5.49 3.41 -8.71
CA LYS A 18 4.59 4.52 -9.08
C LYS A 18 3.37 4.64 -8.17
N VAL A 19 3.21 3.72 -7.21
CA VAL A 19 2.09 3.69 -6.27
C VAL A 19 2.59 4.11 -4.89
N LEU A 20 1.87 5.01 -4.22
CA LEU A 20 2.19 5.42 -2.84
C LEU A 20 0.92 5.60 -2.02
N TYR A 21 1.06 5.47 -0.70
CA TYR A 21 -0.02 5.80 0.21
C TYR A 21 -0.18 7.32 0.37
N SER A 22 -1.42 7.78 0.26
CA SER A 22 -1.85 9.10 0.71
C SER A 22 -3.12 8.91 1.53
N SER A 23 -3.22 9.59 2.67
CA SER A 23 -4.40 9.47 3.54
C SER A 23 -5.61 10.19 2.97
N ASP A 24 -5.40 11.23 2.14
CA ASP A 24 -6.41 12.21 1.75
C ASP A 24 -7.21 12.78 2.95
N ALA A 25 -6.60 12.72 4.15
CA ALA A 25 -7.26 13.10 5.39
C ALA A 25 -7.27 14.62 5.55
N PHE A 26 -8.31 15.13 6.20
CA PHE A 26 -8.48 16.55 6.52
C PHE A 26 -9.05 16.74 7.92
N ALA A 27 -8.74 17.87 8.56
CA ALA A 27 -9.16 18.29 9.91
C ALA A 27 -8.65 17.46 11.10
N LEU A 28 -9.10 16.22 11.28
CA LEU A 28 -8.82 15.43 12.50
C LEU A 28 -7.51 14.64 12.38
N ALA A 29 -6.66 14.72 13.41
CA ALA A 29 -5.35 14.05 13.44
C ALA A 29 -5.48 12.52 13.40
N GLU A 30 -6.53 11.98 14.02
CA GLU A 30 -6.85 10.56 14.07
C GLU A 30 -7.07 9.98 12.67
N LEU A 31 -7.60 10.77 11.72
CA LEU A 31 -7.83 10.29 10.35
C LEU A 31 -6.53 9.97 9.62
N TYR A 32 -5.48 10.77 9.85
CA TYR A 32 -4.15 10.49 9.29
C TYR A 32 -3.58 9.19 9.86
N HIS A 33 -3.68 9.03 11.18
CA HIS A 33 -3.14 7.86 11.87
C HIS A 33 -3.90 6.57 11.52
N LEU A 34 -5.23 6.60 11.65
CA LEU A 34 -6.09 5.45 11.39
C LEU A 34 -6.10 5.09 9.91
N GLY A 35 -6.10 6.07 9.01
CA GLY A 35 -5.95 5.85 7.57
C GLY A 35 -4.66 5.07 7.27
N ALA A 36 -3.53 5.50 7.84
CA ALA A 36 -2.25 4.85 7.62
C ALA A 36 -2.22 3.42 8.21
N LEU A 37 -2.83 3.24 9.39
CA LEU A 37 -2.93 1.94 10.06
C LEU A 37 -3.76 0.94 9.25
N LEU A 38 -4.95 1.35 8.81
CA LEU A 38 -5.87 0.52 8.03
C LEU A 38 -5.28 0.18 6.66
N PHE A 39 -4.62 1.16 6.02
CA PHE A 39 -3.91 0.91 4.76
C PHE A 39 -2.83 -0.15 4.91
N ARG A 40 -1.96 -0.06 5.93
CA ARG A 40 -0.90 -1.05 6.15
C ARG A 40 -1.46 -2.45 6.43
N HIS A 41 -2.56 -2.55 7.18
CA HIS A 41 -3.22 -3.85 7.42
C HIS A 41 -3.78 -4.44 6.12
N GLY A 42 -4.49 -3.64 5.33
CA GLY A 42 -5.04 -4.08 4.04
C GLY A 42 -3.94 -4.49 3.05
N LEU A 43 -2.88 -3.69 2.95
CA LEU A 43 -1.73 -3.99 2.10
C LEU A 43 -1.01 -5.26 2.56
N ALA A 44 -0.77 -5.42 3.87
CA ALA A 44 -0.14 -6.63 4.41
C ALA A 44 -0.97 -7.88 4.09
N GLY A 45 -2.30 -7.82 4.25
CA GLY A 45 -3.18 -8.93 3.90
C GLY A 45 -3.13 -9.29 2.41
N LEU A 46 -3.14 -8.28 1.52
CA LEU A 46 -3.00 -8.48 0.07
C LEU A 46 -1.66 -9.13 -0.28
N LEU A 47 -0.57 -8.61 0.28
CA LEU A 47 0.77 -9.09 -0.01
C LEU A 47 1.00 -10.51 0.54
N ALA A 48 0.53 -10.79 1.76
CA ALA A 48 0.57 -12.12 2.35
C ALA A 48 -0.19 -13.13 1.49
N ARG A 49 -1.39 -12.76 1.00
CA ARG A 49 -2.16 -13.60 0.11
C ARG A 49 -1.41 -13.92 -1.19
N GLY A 50 -0.73 -12.93 -1.77
CA GLY A 50 0.11 -13.16 -2.96
C GLY A 50 1.29 -14.11 -2.69
N VAL A 51 1.83 -14.13 -1.46
CA VAL A 51 2.86 -15.12 -1.07
C VAL A 51 2.24 -16.52 -0.98
N GLU A 52 1.07 -16.65 -0.33
CA GLU A 52 0.35 -17.92 -0.19
C GLU A 52 -0.03 -18.52 -1.55
N ASP A 53 -0.47 -17.67 -2.49
CA ASP A 53 -0.84 -18.06 -3.84
C ASP A 53 0.40 -18.27 -4.76
N GLY A 54 1.62 -18.06 -4.25
CA GLY A 54 2.88 -18.28 -4.98
C GLY A 54 3.20 -17.22 -6.04
N ALA A 55 2.54 -16.05 -6.02
CA ALA A 55 2.76 -14.96 -6.96
C ALA A 55 4.11 -14.25 -6.73
N TRP A 56 4.63 -14.26 -5.50
CA TRP A 56 5.92 -13.66 -5.14
C TRP A 56 6.48 -14.25 -3.84
N THR A 57 7.74 -13.96 -3.52
CA THR A 57 8.36 -14.39 -2.25
C THR A 57 7.98 -13.46 -1.09
N ALA A 58 8.19 -13.92 0.15
CA ALA A 58 8.06 -13.04 1.33
C ALA A 58 8.97 -11.80 1.25
N GLY A 59 10.19 -11.96 0.71
CA GLY A 59 11.11 -10.84 0.51
C GLY A 59 10.64 -9.85 -0.55
N ASP A 60 9.96 -10.30 -1.61
CA ASP A 60 9.30 -9.41 -2.57
C ASP A 60 8.17 -8.62 -1.91
N ALA A 61 7.32 -9.30 -1.13
CA ALA A 61 6.23 -8.68 -0.39
C ALA A 61 6.75 -7.57 0.55
N GLU A 62 7.80 -7.84 1.34
CA GLU A 62 8.41 -6.84 2.22
C GLU A 62 8.96 -5.62 1.45
N ARG A 63 9.63 -5.86 0.31
CA ARG A 63 10.13 -4.77 -0.55
C ARG A 63 8.99 -3.91 -1.08
N VAL A 64 7.94 -4.53 -1.61
CA VAL A 64 6.77 -3.81 -2.14
C VAL A 64 6.05 -3.03 -1.04
N ALA A 65 5.88 -3.62 0.14
CA ALA A 65 5.31 -2.93 1.30
C ALA A 65 6.10 -1.68 1.66
N GLY A 66 7.43 -1.78 1.78
CA GLY A 66 8.31 -0.66 2.09
C GLY A 66 8.27 0.45 1.03
N MET A 67 8.22 0.07 -0.25
CA MET A 67 8.08 1.02 -1.37
C MET A 67 6.78 1.82 -1.27
N ILE A 68 5.64 1.15 -1.17
CA ILE A 68 4.33 1.82 -1.26
C ILE A 68 3.99 2.57 0.03
N ALA A 69 4.33 2.02 1.19
CA ALA A 69 3.99 2.63 2.48
C ALA A 69 4.81 3.90 2.80
N SER A 70 6.00 4.06 2.20
CA SER A 70 6.86 5.21 2.49
C SER A 70 7.89 5.50 1.40
N GLY A 71 8.62 4.49 0.93
CA GLY A 71 9.82 4.70 0.09
C GLY A 71 9.57 5.49 -1.19
N ASN A 72 8.44 5.25 -1.85
CA ASN A 72 8.07 5.99 -3.06
C ASN A 72 7.76 7.45 -2.78
N ALA A 73 7.07 7.76 -1.68
CA ALA A 73 6.79 9.14 -1.27
C ALA A 73 8.09 9.87 -0.94
N ARG A 74 8.99 9.25 -0.16
CA ARG A 74 10.31 9.81 0.16
C ARG A 74 11.13 10.12 -1.10
N ARG A 75 11.17 9.19 -2.05
CA ARG A 75 11.88 9.36 -3.31
C ARG A 75 11.27 10.46 -4.19
N VAL A 76 9.95 10.56 -4.26
CA VAL A 76 9.25 11.53 -5.12
C VAL A 76 9.28 12.93 -4.53
N TYR A 77 9.10 13.06 -3.21
CA TYR A 77 9.03 14.34 -2.51
C TYR A 77 10.37 14.83 -1.92
N GLY A 78 11.42 14.00 -1.93
CA GLY A 78 12.76 14.38 -1.46
C GLY A 78 12.88 14.51 0.06
N ILE A 79 12.18 13.65 0.82
CA ILE A 79 12.14 13.67 2.30
C ILE A 79 12.79 12.44 2.94
#